data_AF-A0A9P4LWA0-F1
#
_entry.id   AF-A0A9P4LWA0-F1
#
_cell.length_a   1.000
_cell.length_b   1.000
_cell.length_c   1.000
_cell.angle_alpha   90.00
_cell.angle_beta   90.00
_cell.angle_gamma   90.00
#
_symmetry.space_group_name_H-M   'P 1'
#
loop_
_entity.id
_entity.type
_entity.pdbx_description
1 polymer ?
#
loop_
_entity_poly.entity_id
_entity_poly.type
_entity_poly.pdbx_seq_one_letter_code
_entity_poly.pdbx_strand_id
1 'polypeptide(L)' 'NKRTYRCPDCHRNFKRREHCARHQRTHTRERPFPCQFCGKTYARKDMVKRH' A
#
# COMPACT_ATOMS: atom_id res chain seq x y z
N ASN A 1 -4.02 21.69 -15.29
CA ASN A 1 -3.11 21.28 -14.20
C ASN A 1 -3.69 20.05 -13.50
N LYS A 2 -3.16 18.83 -13.74
CA LYS A 2 -3.73 17.60 -13.18
C LYS A 2 -3.38 17.55 -11.68
N ARG A 3 -4.36 17.68 -10.77
CA ARG A 3 -4.12 17.48 -9.34
C ARG A 3 -3.69 16.03 -9.11
N THR A 4 -2.39 15.82 -8.90
CA THR A 4 -1.81 14.54 -8.50
C THR A 4 -1.73 14.46 -6.98
N TYR A 5 -1.70 13.25 -6.46
CA TYR A 5 -1.46 12.99 -5.05
C TYR A 5 0.01 12.63 -4.88
N ARG A 6 0.76 13.48 -4.17
CA ARG A 6 2.19 13.29 -3.93
C ARG A 6 2.39 12.55 -2.61
N CYS A 7 3.20 11.49 -2.64
CA CYS A 7 3.64 10.82 -1.42
C CYS A 7 4.60 11.73 -0.63
N PRO A 8 4.43 11.91 0.68
CA PRO A 8 5.30 12.75 1.49
C PRO A 8 6.71 12.16 1.66
N ASP A 9 6.85 10.83 1.71
CA ASP A 9 8.11 10.17 2.04
C ASP A 9 9.07 10.07 0.84
N CYS A 10 8.55 9.88 -0.37
CA CYS A 10 9.36 9.65 -1.58
C CYS A 10 9.01 10.57 -2.76
N HIS A 11 8.08 11.51 -2.56
CA HIS A 11 7.62 12.50 -3.54
C HIS A 11 7.07 11.93 -4.86
N ARG A 12 6.77 10.63 -4.91
CA ARG A 12 6.14 9.99 -6.06
C ARG A 12 4.71 10.51 -6.26
N ASN A 13 4.37 10.81 -7.51
CA ASN A 13 3.04 11.28 -7.89
C ASN A 13 2.12 10.13 -8.28
N PHE A 14 0.88 10.19 -7.80
CA PHE A 14 -0.18 9.25 -8.12
C PHE A 14 -1.37 9.98 -8.75
N LYS A 15 -2.04 9.31 -9.68
CA LYS A 15 -3.25 9.84 -10.33
C LYS A 15 -4.47 9.85 -9.40
N ARG A 16 -4.47 9.02 -8.34
CA ARG A 16 -5.60 8.85 -7.41
C ARG A 16 -5.12 8.77 -5.96
N ARG A 17 -5.95 9.24 -5.02
CA ARG A 17 -5.60 9.37 -3.59
C ARG A 17 -5.41 8.00 -2.95
N GLU A 18 -6.29 7.06 -3.26
CA GLU A 18 -6.27 5.70 -2.74
C GLU A 18 -5.00 4.95 -3.17
N HIS A 19 -4.45 5.25 -4.36
CA HIS A 19 -3.17 4.70 -4.78
C HIS A 19 -2.01 5.28 -3.96
N CYS A 20 -2.02 6.58 -3.68
CA CYS A 20 -1.02 7.22 -2.81
C CYS A 20 -1.10 6.68 -1.38
N ALA A 21 -2.29 6.58 -0.80
CA ALA A 21 -2.50 6.04 0.55
C ALA A 21 -2.07 4.56 0.65
N ARG A 22 -2.40 3.76 -0.37
CA ARG A 22 -1.97 2.36 -0.46
C ARG A 22 -0.45 2.22 -0.67
N HIS A 23 0.18 3.20 -1.30
CA HIS A 23 1.63 3.27 -1.44
C HIS A 23 2.30 3.64 -0.12
N GLN A 24 1.75 4.55 0.69
CA GLN A 24 2.35 4.92 1.98
C GLN A 24 2.57 3.71 2.90
N ARG A 25 1.71 2.69 2.83
CA ARG A 25 1.90 1.42 3.56
C ARG A 25 3.19 0.68 3.22
N THR A 26 3.84 0.98 2.09
CA THR A 26 5.15 0.40 1.75
C THR A 26 6.28 1.04 2.55
N HIS A 27 6.10 2.27 3.04
CA HIS A 27 7.10 2.96 3.87
C HIS A 27 6.98 2.58 5.34
N THR A 28 5.75 2.44 5.84
CA THR A 28 5.49 2.10 7.25
C THR A 28 5.78 0.64 7.60
N ARG A 29 6.03 -0.22 6.60
CA ARG A 29 6.13 -1.69 6.74
C ARG A 29 4.92 -2.33 7.43
N GLU A 30 3.81 -1.60 7.56
CA GLU A 30 2.59 -2.13 8.15
C GLU A 30 2.01 -3.21 7.24
N ARG A 31 1.87 -4.39 7.82
CA ARG A 31 1.31 -5.57 7.15
C ARG A 31 0.15 -6.11 7.97
N PRO A 32 -1.00 -5.41 8.01
CA PRO A 32 -2.12 -5.77 8.86
C PRO A 32 -2.90 -7.00 8.37
N PHE A 33 -2.53 -7.58 7.23
CA PHE A 33 -3.23 -8.71 6.64
C PHE A 33 -2.41 -9.99 6.77
N PRO A 34 -2.60 -10.79 7.84
CA PRO A 34 -1.98 -12.09 7.98
C PRO A 34 -2.68 -13.13 7.08
N CYS A 35 -1.90 -14.05 6.52
CA CYS A 35 -2.40 -15.31 5.99
C CYS A 35 -2.75 -16.22 7.16
N GLN A 36 -3.99 -16.71 7.21
CA GLN A 36 -4.47 -17.56 8.30
C GLN A 36 -3.80 -18.94 8.33
N PHE A 37 -3.20 -19.39 7.23
CA PHE A 37 -2.57 -20.71 7.13
C PHE A 37 -1.09 -20.70 7.50
N CYS A 38 -0.33 -19.69 7.04
CA CYS A 38 1.13 -19.66 7.21
C CYS A 38 1.62 -18.49 8.10
N GLY A 39 0.73 -17.62 8.57
CA GLY A 39 1.07 -16.47 9.40
C GLY A 39 1.81 -15.34 8.69
N LYS A 40 2.18 -15.49 7.40
CA LYS A 40 2.84 -14.43 6.63
C LYS A 40 1.94 -13.21 6.51
N THR A 41 2.51 -12.03 6.76
CA THR A 41 1.78 -10.77 6.75
C THR A 41 2.00 -9.97 5.47
N TYR A 42 0.93 -9.32 5.01
CA TYR A 42 0.90 -8.56 3.76
C TYR A 42 0.34 -7.16 3.97
N ALA A 43 0.76 -6.21 3.14
CA ALA A 43 0.30 -4.82 3.20
C ALA A 43 -1.13 -4.62 2.66
N ARG A 44 -1.68 -5.62 1.94
CA ARG A 44 -2.99 -5.56 1.29
C ARG A 44 -3.65 -6.93 1.20
N LYS A 45 -4.99 -6.97 1.22
CA LYS A 45 -5.79 -8.21 1.10
C LYS A 45 -5.60 -8.95 -0.22
N ASP A 46 -5.48 -8.23 -1.34
CA ASP A 46 -5.25 -8.83 -2.66
C ASP A 46 -3.92 -9.59 -2.73
N MET A 47 -2.92 -9.13 -1.97
CA MET A 47 -1.62 -9.82 -1.86
C MET A 47 -1.75 -11.13 -1.08
N VAL A 48 -2.59 -11.17 -0.03
CA VAL A 48 -2.90 -12.41 0.69
C VAL A 48 -3.64 -13.40 -0.22
N LYS A 49 -4.59 -12.92 -1.03
CA LYS A 49 -5.37 -13.80 -1.93
C LYS A 49 -4.54 -14.46 -3.03
N ARG A 50 -3.48 -13.79 -3.49
CA ARG A 50 -2.59 -14.28 -4.56
C ARG A 50 -1.39 -15.06 -4.03
N HIS A 51 -1.11 -14.92 -2.74
CA HIS A 51 0.00 -15.58 -2.06
C HIS A 51 -0.19 -17.10 -2.04
#